data_AF-A0A6L3ERW7-F1
#
_entry.id   AF-A0A6L3ERW7-F1
#
_cell.length_a   1.000
_cell.length_b   1.000
_cell.length_c   1.000
_cell.angle_alpha   90.00
_cell.angle_beta   90.00
_cell.angle_gamma   90.00
#
_symmetry.space_group_name_H-M   'P 1'
#
loop_
_entity.id
_entity.type
_entity.pdbx_description
1 polymer ?
#
loop_
_entity_poly.entity_id
_entity_poly.type
_entity_poly.pdbx_seq_one_letter_code
_entity_poly.pdbx_strand_id
1 'polypeptide(L)'
;MLARELEVSLNHAIQYARNARHEYITVEHLLISLLDNPSASRVIRACGGKPERLREQLEVFLNEQVPHLPDGDGDIDPQPALGFQRVIQRAILHVQSSGKKEVKGSNVLV
;
A
#
# COMPACT_ATOMS: atom_id res chain seq x y z
N MET A 1 3.66 17.10 -3.28
CA MET A 1 2.26 16.77 -2.96
C MET A 1 2.00 15.34 -3.41
N LEU A 2 1.15 14.59 -2.71
CA LEU A 2 0.72 13.28 -3.21
C LEU A 2 -0.34 13.49 -4.29
N ALA A 3 -0.32 12.66 -5.33
CA ALA A 3 -1.39 12.64 -6.30
C ALA A 3 -2.68 12.18 -5.61
N ARG A 4 -3.83 12.74 -6.00
CA ARG A 4 -5.13 12.36 -5.44
C ARG A 4 -5.39 10.84 -5.52
N GLU A 5 -5.04 10.22 -6.64
CA GLU A 5 -5.16 8.77 -6.82
C GLU A 5 -4.30 7.98 -5.84
N LEU A 6 -3.12 8.50 -5.48
CA LEU A 6 -2.24 7.88 -4.49
C LEU A 6 -2.82 8.03 -3.08
N GLU A 7 -3.37 9.19 -2.73
CA GLU A 7 -4.04 9.38 -1.43
C GLU A 7 -5.21 8.41 -1.24
N VAL A 8 -6.00 8.17 -2.30
CA VAL A 8 -7.06 7.15 -2.30
C VAL A 8 -6.49 5.76 -2.05
N SER A 9 -5.40 5.38 -2.74
CA SER A 9 -4.75 4.07 -2.53
C SER A 9 -4.21 3.91 -1.11
N LEU A 10 -3.65 4.97 -0.50
CA LEU A 10 -3.17 4.94 0.88
C LEU A 10 -4.32 4.75 1.88
N ASN A 11 -5.43 5.46 1.68
CA ASN A 11 -6.63 5.30 2.51
C ASN A 11 -7.23 3.91 2.36
N HIS A 12 -7.23 3.33 1.16
CA HIS A 12 -7.65 1.95 0.95
C HIS A 12 -6.76 0.96 1.70
N ALA A 13 -5.43 1.14 1.70
CA ALA A 13 -4.52 0.27 2.44
C ALA A 13 -4.79 0.30 3.96
N ILE A 14 -5.03 1.49 4.51
CA ILE A 14 -5.38 1.69 5.93
C ILE A 14 -6.73 1.02 6.24
N GLN A 15 -7.75 1.28 5.43
CA GLN A 15 -9.08 0.73 5.67
C GLN A 15 -9.11 -0.79 5.49
N TYR A 16 -8.32 -1.34 4.56
CA TYR A 16 -8.16 -2.78 4.39
C TYR A 16 -7.61 -3.41 5.67
N ALA A 17 -6.50 -2.88 6.21
CA ALA A 17 -5.90 -3.38 7.45
C ALA A 17 -6.88 -3.29 8.62
N ARG A 18 -7.61 -2.18 8.73
CA ARG A 18 -8.62 -1.97 9.77
C ARG A 18 -9.77 -2.99 9.67
N ASN A 19 -10.33 -3.17 8.47
CA ASN A 19 -11.43 -4.11 8.25
C ASN A 19 -11.01 -5.57 8.50
N ALA A 20 -9.79 -5.92 8.14
CA ALA A 20 -9.21 -7.24 8.39
C ALA A 20 -8.73 -7.43 9.85
N ARG A 21 -8.88 -6.40 10.70
CA ARG A 21 -8.33 -6.37 12.07
C ARG A 21 -6.86 -6.73 12.14
N HIS A 22 -6.08 -6.38 11.12
CA HIS A 22 -4.63 -6.56 11.15
C HIS A 22 -4.00 -5.60 12.17
N GLU A 23 -3.00 -6.04 12.92
CA GLU A 23 -2.27 -5.21 13.87
C GLU A 23 -1.43 -4.14 13.16
N TYR A 24 -0.96 -4.45 11.94
CA TYR A 24 -0.05 -3.60 11.19
C TYR A 24 -0.53 -3.30 9.76
N ILE A 25 -0.31 -2.06 9.31
CA ILE A 25 -0.41 -1.66 7.90
C ILE A 25 0.96 -1.88 7.27
N THR A 26 1.09 -2.95 6.48
CA THR A 26 2.36 -3.41 5.89
C THR A 26 2.55 -2.93 4.45
N VAL A 27 3.72 -3.21 3.85
CA VAL A 27 3.98 -2.87 2.43
C VAL A 27 3.12 -3.71 1.48
N GLU A 28 2.62 -4.86 1.92
CA GLU A 28 1.72 -5.70 1.15
C GLU A 28 0.32 -5.08 1.07
N HIS A 29 -0.17 -4.44 2.14
CA HIS A 29 -1.39 -3.62 2.10
C HIS A 29 -1.26 -2.44 1.13
N LEU A 30 -0.07 -1.84 1.08
CA LEU A 30 0.23 -0.80 0.12
C LEU A 30 0.21 -1.36 -1.31
N LEU A 31 0.90 -2.48 -1.55
CA LEU A 31 0.99 -3.08 -2.88
C LEU A 31 -0.37 -3.53 -3.41
N ILE A 32 -1.19 -4.21 -2.60
CA ILE A 32 -2.53 -4.66 -3.02
C ILE A 32 -3.43 -3.47 -3.38
N SER A 33 -3.31 -2.35 -2.66
CA SER A 33 -4.05 -1.11 -2.94
C SER A 33 -3.52 -0.36 -4.18
N LEU A 34 -2.25 -0.55 -4.53
CA LEU A 34 -1.65 -0.02 -5.75
C LEU A 34 -2.03 -0.81 -7.01
N LEU A 35 -2.55 -2.04 -6.89
CA LEU A 35 -3.02 -2.82 -8.06
C LEU A 35 -4.18 -2.13 -8.79
N ASP A 36 -5.00 -1.36 -8.07
CA ASP A 36 -6.09 -0.56 -8.61
C ASP A 36 -5.68 0.90 -8.89
N ASN A 37 -4.49 1.31 -8.46
CA ASN A 37 -3.99 2.64 -8.76
C ASN A 37 -3.66 2.75 -10.26
N PRO A 38 -4.24 3.68 -11.02
CA PRO A 38 -4.06 3.74 -12.48
C PRO A 38 -2.60 3.83 -12.90
N SER A 39 -1.78 4.59 -12.17
CA SER A 39 -0.36 4.76 -12.49
C SER A 39 0.47 3.51 -12.20
N ALA A 40 0.26 2.84 -11.07
CA ALA A 40 1.02 1.65 -10.69
C ALA A 40 0.56 0.42 -11.47
N SER A 41 -0.76 0.22 -11.64
CA SER A 41 -1.33 -0.89 -12.41
C SER A 41 -0.84 -0.91 -13.85
N ARG A 42 -0.74 0.27 -14.49
CA ARG A 42 -0.14 0.40 -15.84
C ARG A 42 1.31 -0.08 -15.88
N VAL A 43 2.13 0.28 -14.89
CA VAL A 43 3.54 -0.16 -14.82
C VAL A 43 3.62 -1.67 -14.63
N ILE A 44 2.84 -2.24 -13.71
CA ILE A 44 2.82 -3.69 -13.46
C ILE A 44 2.46 -4.46 -14.74
N ARG A 45 1.40 -4.05 -15.44
CA ARG A 45 0.98 -4.69 -16.70
C ARG A 45 2.02 -4.51 -17.81
N ALA A 46 2.62 -3.33 -17.93
CA ALA A 46 3.67 -3.06 -18.92
C ALA A 46 4.94 -3.91 -18.69
N CYS A 47 5.22 -4.30 -17.45
CA CYS A 47 6.30 -5.21 -17.09
C CYS A 47 5.91 -6.70 -17.21
N GLY A 48 4.74 -7.03 -17.76
CA GLY A 48 4.25 -8.41 -17.90
C GLY A 48 3.64 -9.00 -16.63
N GLY A 49 3.47 -8.20 -15.58
CA GLY A 49 2.78 -8.59 -14.36
C GLY A 49 1.28 -8.77 -14.57
N LYS A 50 0.67 -9.64 -13.76
CA LYS A 50 -0.76 -9.93 -13.77
C LYS A 50 -1.37 -9.47 -12.44
N PRO A 51 -1.94 -8.25 -12.35
CA PRO A 51 -2.48 -7.71 -11.10
C PRO A 51 -3.48 -8.64 -10.41
N GLU A 52 -4.29 -9.37 -11.17
CA GLU A 52 -5.31 -10.28 -10.63
C GLU A 52 -4.66 -11.43 -9.87
N ARG A 53 -3.64 -12.08 -10.46
CA ARG A 53 -2.87 -13.14 -9.79
C ARG A 53 -2.08 -12.60 -8.59
N LEU A 54 -1.53 -11.39 -8.71
CA LEU A 54 -0.78 -10.77 -7.62
C LEU A 54 -1.69 -10.43 -6.43
N ARG A 55 -2.94 -10.01 -6.70
CA ARG A 55 -3.96 -9.78 -5.68
C ARG A 55 -4.23 -11.05 -4.88
N GLU A 56 -4.53 -12.16 -5.55
CA GLU A 56 -4.78 -13.45 -4.89
C GLU A 56 -3.63 -13.85 -3.96
N GLN A 57 -2.38 -13.71 -4.43
CA GLN A 57 -1.20 -14.04 -3.64
C GLN A 57 -1.02 -13.11 -2.43
N LEU A 58 -1.32 -11.81 -2.58
CA LEU A 58 -1.23 -10.85 -1.49
C LEU A 58 -2.34 -11.06 -0.47
N GLU A 59 -3.56 -11.39 -0.89
CA GLU A 59 -4.67 -11.69 0.03
C GLU A 59 -4.36 -12.92 0.90
N VAL A 60 -3.81 -13.98 0.30
CA VAL A 60 -3.34 -15.16 1.05
C VAL A 60 -2.24 -14.77 2.05
N PHE A 61 -1.22 -14.03 1.59
CA PHE A 61 -0.12 -13.60 2.46
C PHE A 61 -0.62 -12.75 3.63
N LEU A 62 -1.48 -11.77 3.36
CA LEU A 62 -2.01 -10.86 4.36
C LEU A 62 -2.77 -11.63 5.45
N ASN A 63 -3.63 -12.56 5.05
CA ASN A 63 -4.42 -13.37 5.97
C ASN A 63 -3.56 -14.34 6.82
N GLU A 64 -2.49 -14.89 6.25
CA GLU A 64 -1.66 -15.90 6.92
C GLU A 64 -0.51 -15.31 7.76
N GLN A 65 0.03 -14.17 7.36
CA GLN A 65 1.31 -13.66 7.89
C GLN A 65 1.17 -12.39 8.72
N VAL A 66 0.07 -11.64 8.57
CA VAL A 66 -0.12 -10.42 9.34
C VAL A 66 -0.84 -10.76 10.64
N PRO A 67 -0.26 -10.44 11.81
CA PRO A 67 -0.93 -10.63 13.09
C PRO A 67 -2.25 -9.86 13.13
N HIS A 68 -3.25 -10.44 13.76
CA HIS A 68 -4.52 -9.79 14.01
C HIS A 68 -4.50 -9.13 15.39
N LEU A 69 -5.23 -8.02 15.52
CA LEU A 69 -5.48 -7.39 16.79
C LEU A 69 -6.15 -8.38 17.75
N PRO A 70 -5.73 -8.43 19.02
CA PRO A 70 -6.36 -9.31 20.01
C PRO A 70 -7.85 -8.99 20.16
N ASP A 71 -8.62 -10.03 20.44
CA ASP A 71 -10.02 -9.88 20.82
C ASP A 71 -10.12 -9.15 22.17
N GLY A 72 -10.73 -7.97 22.19
CA GLY A 72 -10.86 -7.13 23.38
C GLY A 72 -11.70 -5.87 23.14
N ASP A 73 -12.12 -5.21 24.22
CA ASP A 73 -13.10 -4.11 24.27
C ASP A 73 -12.60 -2.74 23.72
N GLY A 74 -11.57 -2.73 22.88
CA GLY A 74 -10.96 -1.50 22.36
C GLY A 74 -11.05 -1.38 20.84
N ASP A 75 -11.42 -0.20 20.36
CA ASP A 75 -11.31 0.19 18.95
C ASP A 75 -9.83 0.52 18.65
N ILE A 76 -8.99 -0.51 18.63
CA ILE A 76 -7.55 -0.37 18.38
C ILE A 76 -7.34 -0.24 16.88
N ASP A 77 -6.75 0.88 16.45
CA ASP A 77 -6.42 1.11 15.06
C ASP A 77 -5.10 0.42 14.65
N PRO A 78 -5.03 -0.13 13.42
CA PRO A 78 -3.81 -0.75 12.90
C PRO A 78 -2.68 0.28 12.79
N GLN A 79 -1.46 -0.10 13.14
CA GLN A 79 -0.31 0.82 13.12
C GLN A 79 0.52 0.64 11.84
N PRO A 80 1.00 1.73 11.20
CA PRO A 80 1.88 1.60 10.04
C PRO A 80 3.20 0.91 10.39
N ALA A 81 3.52 -0.17 9.68
CA ALA A 81 4.82 -0.81 9.81
C ALA A 81 5.94 0.10 9.30
N LEU A 82 7.15 -0.07 9.84
CA LEU A 82 8.32 0.73 9.43
C LEU A 82 8.63 0.61 7.93
N GLY A 83 8.37 -0.56 7.33
CA GLY A 83 8.49 -0.76 5.88
C GLY A 83 7.55 0.15 5.07
N PHE A 84 6.29 0.26 5.49
CA PHE A 84 5.28 1.10 4.84
C PHE A 84 5.71 2.56 4.85
N GLN A 85 6.13 3.07 6.03
CA GLN A 85 6.59 4.44 6.19
C GLN A 85 7.82 4.75 5.31
N ARG A 86 8.81 3.84 5.28
CA ARG A 86 10.03 4.01 4.49
C ARG A 86 9.75 4.05 2.99
N VAL A 87 8.84 3.21 2.49
CA VAL A 87 8.47 3.20 1.06
C VAL A 87 7.87 4.55 0.65
N ILE A 88 6.92 5.07 1.44
CA ILE A 88 6.30 6.38 1.18
C ILE A 88 7.35 7.50 1.24
N GLN A 89 8.17 7.52 2.30
CA GLN A 89 9.20 8.53 2.47
C GLN A 89 10.20 8.51 1.31
N ARG A 90 10.65 7.33 0.88
CA ARG A 90 11.57 7.17 -0.26
C ARG A 90 10.96 7.70 -1.55
N ALA A 91 9.68 7.41 -1.82
CA ALA A 91 8.99 7.92 -3.00
C ALA A 91 8.90 9.45 -3.00
N ILE A 92 8.59 10.06 -1.84
CA ILE A 92 8.56 11.52 -1.67
C ILE A 92 9.92 12.13 -1.94
N LEU A 93 10.98 11.62 -1.28
CA LEU A 93 12.35 12.13 -1.43
C LEU A 93 12.84 11.99 -2.87
N HIS A 94 12.57 10.85 -3.52
CA HIS A 94 12.94 10.64 -4.91
C HIS A 94 12.28 11.67 -5.84
N VAL A 95 10.97 11.87 -5.72
CA VAL A 95 10.23 12.83 -6.53
C VAL A 95 10.74 14.25 -6.30
N GLN A 96 10.99 14.66 -5.06
CA GLN A 96 11.55 15.97 -4.72
C GLN A 96 12.94 16.16 -5.34
N SER A 97 13.83 15.17 -5.21
CA SER A 97 15.18 15.23 -5.79
C SER A 97 15.18 15.32 -7.33
N SER A 98 14.12 14.80 -7.97
CA SER A 98 13.95 14.85 -9.42
C SER A 98 13.29 16.16 -9.93
N GLY A 99 13.02 17.13 -9.06
CA GLY A 99 12.37 18.40 -9.41
C GLY A 99 10.88 18.27 -9.77
N LYS A 100 10.29 17.10 -9.56
CA LYS A 100 8.86 16.84 -9.81
C LYS A 100 8.03 17.29 -8.62
N LYS A 101 6.80 17.74 -8.88
CA LYS A 101 5.91 18.31 -7.85
C LYS A 101 4.99 17.29 -7.18
N GLU A 102 4.73 16.18 -7.87
CA GLU A 102 3.68 15.23 -7.53
C GLU A 102 4.21 13.79 -7.44
N VAL A 103 3.90 13.12 -6.33
CA VAL A 103 4.20 11.70 -6.10
C VAL A 103 3.01 10.86 -6.55
N LYS A 104 3.23 9.96 -7.50
CA LYS A 104 2.21 9.07 -8.06
C LYS A 104 2.40 7.65 -7.53
N GLY A 105 1.40 6.78 -7.73
CA GLY A 105 1.49 5.37 -7.33
C GLY A 105 2.68 4.64 -7.96
N SER A 106 3.03 4.97 -9.20
CA SER A 106 4.24 4.43 -9.85
C SER A 106 5.55 4.83 -9.17
N ASN A 107 5.61 5.96 -8.45
CA ASN A 107 6.78 6.33 -7.66
C ASN A 107 6.91 5.51 -6.38
N VAL A 108 5.79 5.02 -5.85
CA VAL A 108 5.73 4.20 -4.64
C VAL A 108 6.09 2.75 -4.94
N LEU A 109 5.81 2.29 -6.16
CA LEU A 109 6.15 0.93 -6.62
C LEU A 109 7.66 0.68 -6.77
N VAL A 110 8.47 1.73 -6.94
CA VAL A 110 9.92 1.68 -7.21
C VAL A 110 10.72 1.78 -5.92
#